data_AF-A0A2N2HIH7-F1
#
_entry.id   AF-A0A2N2HIH7-F1
#
_cell.length_a   1.000
_cell.length_b   1.000
_cell.length_c   1.000
_cell.angle_alpha   90.00
_cell.angle_beta   90.00
_cell.angle_gamma   90.00
#
_symmetry.space_group_name_H-M   'P 1'
#
loop_
_entity.id
_entity.type
_entity.pdbx_description
1 polymer ?
#
loop_
_entity_poly.entity_id
_entity_poly.type
_entity_poly.pdbx_seq_one_letter_code
_entity_poly.pdbx_strand_id
1 'polypeptide(L)'
;NLEQAIGVVQADLQRLQGQTDDTIDAEVKEINTLLTSIAELNSQITVTEETGKNNANGLRDQRATLVRDLAEKIDINYIDNGLGNVIITTRAGHTLVDGSNSFRLAFESAPFSASLDSASTYEGSVSFNGKSSSEYTLEIVNPGLVSGGAVTFKVSVDGGKTWLTDENGLGVFTVTDEGVLLPDGKGSVLFSPETGDTLTAGDRFKILPNKSVFWYETSASKINITPQVLSNGEDNERRLTGGSLAGYFQFRDSSIGGYLEKLDAFAKSLAWEVNRIHSQGTGLDRFEEVVGTYGLVDKDADLGVDAGLIFGDKLESGNLMIGVYDKATGAMVQFQALDFDSGTAGVQNFDPTEHSLQDVVDAINNTFGGTLTASVLDNHLQITSDAGHDFAFGSDTTGLLAALGINTFFEGSDARTLSINNSVRSDSARINTGHVNGAGEMNEGDNTTAAAIAALQSKAVATRTVGEGTTRQTLGEYYSTL
;
A
#
# COMPACT_ATOMS: atom_id res chain seq x y z
N ASN A 1 14.51 16.77 -12.07
CA ASN A 1 15.09 17.30 -10.80
C ASN A 1 14.26 16.96 -9.58
N LEU A 2 13.01 17.44 -9.46
CA LEU A 2 12.15 17.13 -8.31
C LEU A 2 11.94 15.60 -8.15
N GLU A 3 11.55 14.92 -9.23
CA GLU A 3 11.48 13.45 -9.32
C GLU A 3 12.73 12.77 -8.75
N GLN A 4 13.92 13.18 -9.21
CA GLN A 4 15.19 12.62 -8.76
C GLN A 4 15.44 12.87 -7.27
N ALA A 5 15.08 14.06 -6.76
CA ALA A 5 15.25 14.37 -5.34
C ALA A 5 14.36 13.48 -4.46
N ILE A 6 13.10 13.29 -4.83
CA ILE A 6 12.17 12.37 -4.15
C ILE A 6 12.72 10.94 -4.19
N GLY A 7 13.18 10.49 -5.36
CA GLY A 7 13.76 9.16 -5.53
C GLY A 7 15.03 8.92 -4.70
N VAL A 8 15.88 9.94 -4.52
CA VAL A 8 17.07 9.85 -3.66
C VAL A 8 16.68 9.70 -2.19
N VAL A 9 15.73 10.50 -1.70
CA VAL A 9 15.25 10.40 -0.31
C VAL A 9 14.61 9.02 -0.06
N GLN A 10 13.78 8.55 -1.00
CA GLN A 10 13.17 7.23 -0.95
C GLN A 10 14.21 6.10 -0.89
N ALA A 11 15.25 6.19 -1.73
CA ALA A 11 16.33 5.21 -1.76
C ALA A 11 17.17 5.21 -0.46
N ASP A 12 17.42 6.38 0.12
CA ASP A 12 18.13 6.51 1.39
C ASP A 12 17.34 5.91 2.56
N LEU A 13 16.03 6.17 2.64
CA LEU A 13 15.16 5.57 3.65
C LEU A 13 15.09 4.05 3.51
N GLN A 14 14.97 3.52 2.28
CA GLN A 14 15.00 2.07 2.03
C GLN A 14 16.35 1.44 2.39
N ARG A 15 17.46 2.15 2.14
CA ARG A 15 18.79 1.69 2.56
C ARG A 15 18.91 1.63 4.08
N LEU A 16 18.40 2.64 4.80
CA LEU A 16 18.36 2.61 6.27
C LEU A 16 17.49 1.48 6.79
N GLN A 17 16.36 1.20 6.14
CA GLN A 17 15.49 0.07 6.47
C GLN A 17 16.25 -1.27 6.33
N GLY A 18 16.92 -1.49 5.20
CA GLY A 18 17.72 -2.70 4.97
C GLY A 18 18.90 -2.85 5.95
N GLN A 19 19.60 -1.77 6.28
CA GLN A 19 20.65 -1.78 7.30
C GLN A 19 20.10 -2.14 8.70
N THR A 20 18.88 -1.68 9.00
CA THR A 20 18.21 -2.02 10.25
C THR A 20 17.78 -3.48 10.27
N ASP A 21 17.30 -4.03 9.14
CA ASP A 21 17.02 -5.46 9.01
C ASP A 21 18.26 -6.33 9.24
N ASP A 22 19.41 -5.96 8.70
CA ASP A 22 20.69 -6.66 8.93
C ASP A 22 21.08 -6.62 10.43
N THR A 23 20.83 -5.50 11.08
CA THR A 23 21.09 -5.32 12.52
C THR A 23 20.16 -6.18 13.36
N ILE A 24 18.86 -6.22 13.02
CA ILE A 24 17.86 -7.08 13.67
C ILE A 24 18.23 -8.56 13.52
N ASP A 25 18.65 -8.99 12.33
CA ASP A 25 19.09 -10.36 12.07
C ASP A 25 20.29 -10.76 12.94
N ALA A 26 21.28 -9.87 13.06
CA ALA A 26 22.42 -10.07 13.94
C ALA A 26 21.99 -10.15 15.42
N GLU A 27 21.11 -9.25 15.86
CA GLU A 27 20.59 -9.21 17.23
C GLU A 27 19.85 -10.51 17.60
N VAL A 28 19.02 -11.04 16.69
CA VAL A 28 18.32 -12.31 16.88
C VAL A 28 19.28 -13.51 16.98
N LYS A 29 20.38 -13.51 16.21
CA LYS A 29 21.43 -14.53 16.31
C LYS A 29 22.16 -14.48 17.65
N GLU A 30 22.47 -13.29 18.13
CA GLU A 30 23.10 -13.10 19.44
C GLU A 30 22.16 -13.55 20.58
N ILE A 31 20.88 -13.19 20.51
CA ILE A 31 19.86 -13.67 21.46
C ILE A 31 19.85 -15.19 21.50
N ASN A 32 19.75 -15.86 20.35
CA ASN A 32 19.75 -17.33 20.29
C ASN A 32 21.01 -17.94 20.91
N THR A 33 22.18 -17.32 20.71
CA THR A 33 23.45 -17.77 21.30
C THR A 33 23.43 -17.65 22.83
N LEU A 34 22.89 -16.55 23.36
CA LEU A 34 22.71 -16.36 24.80
C LEU A 34 21.76 -17.40 25.39
N LEU A 35 20.62 -17.65 24.73
CA LEU A 35 19.63 -18.65 25.17
C LEU A 35 20.24 -20.05 25.26
N THR A 36 20.97 -20.49 24.24
CA THR A 36 21.66 -21.79 24.26
C THR A 36 22.72 -21.85 25.36
N SER A 37 23.53 -20.81 25.51
CA SER A 37 24.59 -20.75 26.53
C SER A 37 24.02 -20.77 27.96
N ILE A 38 22.88 -20.12 28.19
CA ILE A 38 22.17 -20.16 29.49
C ILE A 38 21.65 -21.57 29.77
N ALA A 39 21.04 -22.23 28.77
CA ALA A 39 20.53 -23.60 28.91
C ALA A 39 21.65 -24.62 29.18
N GLU A 40 22.81 -24.46 28.53
CA GLU A 40 24.01 -25.25 28.80
C GLU A 40 24.55 -25.03 30.21
N LEU A 41 24.63 -23.78 30.68
CA LEU A 41 25.03 -23.47 32.06
C LEU A 41 24.04 -24.05 33.08
N ASN A 42 22.74 -24.03 32.80
CA ASN A 42 21.73 -24.67 33.65
C ASN A 42 21.98 -26.18 33.79
N SER A 43 22.34 -26.86 32.69
CA SER A 43 22.74 -28.26 32.73
C SER A 43 24.00 -28.48 33.60
N GLN A 44 25.03 -27.66 33.40
CA GLN A 44 26.29 -27.76 34.16
C GLN A 44 26.11 -27.48 35.66
N ILE A 45 25.30 -26.49 36.03
CA ILE A 45 24.97 -26.17 37.43
C ILE A 45 24.26 -27.37 38.07
N THR A 46 23.29 -27.96 37.38
CA THR A 46 22.55 -29.13 37.87
C THR A 46 23.45 -30.33 38.13
N VAL A 47 24.46 -30.55 37.29
CA VAL A 47 25.43 -31.64 37.44
C VAL A 47 26.48 -31.34 38.54
N THR A 48 26.88 -30.09 38.70
CA THR A 48 27.99 -29.69 39.59
C THR A 48 27.55 -29.48 41.04
N GLU A 49 26.30 -29.06 41.25
CA GLU A 49 25.81 -28.68 42.57
C GLU A 49 25.38 -29.90 43.39
N GLU A 50 26.17 -30.24 44.42
CA GLU A 50 25.81 -31.23 45.46
C GLU A 50 25.46 -30.48 46.75
N THR A 51 24.18 -30.48 47.11
CA THR A 51 23.68 -29.83 48.34
C THR A 51 24.47 -30.27 49.57
N GLY A 52 25.19 -29.33 50.19
CA GLY A 52 26.00 -29.56 51.39
C GLY A 52 27.45 -29.99 51.15
N LYS A 53 27.91 -30.11 49.90
CA LYS A 53 29.31 -30.46 49.57
C LYS A 53 29.98 -29.54 48.56
N ASN A 54 29.32 -29.24 47.44
CA ASN A 54 29.93 -28.48 46.34
C ASN A 54 28.93 -27.46 45.76
N ASN A 55 29.36 -26.21 45.58
CA ASN A 55 28.51 -25.11 45.11
C ASN A 55 29.04 -24.55 43.79
N ALA A 56 28.19 -24.51 42.77
CA ALA A 56 28.48 -24.03 41.43
C ALA A 56 28.44 -22.48 41.31
N ASN A 57 28.97 -21.75 42.29
CA ASN A 57 28.88 -20.28 42.36
C ASN A 57 29.39 -19.59 41.10
N GLY A 58 30.55 -19.99 40.57
CA GLY A 58 31.12 -19.37 39.36
C GLY A 58 30.24 -19.55 38.12
N LEU A 59 29.56 -20.70 37.99
CA LEU A 59 28.62 -20.94 36.88
C LEU A 59 27.34 -20.11 37.04
N ARG A 60 26.88 -19.89 38.28
CA ARG A 60 25.74 -19.01 38.57
C ARG A 60 26.06 -17.55 38.23
N ASP A 61 27.28 -17.08 38.52
CA ASP A 61 27.73 -15.73 38.18
C ASP A 61 27.81 -15.53 36.65
N GLN A 62 28.31 -16.52 35.93
CA GLN A 62 28.32 -16.53 34.46
C GLN A 62 26.90 -16.50 33.90
N ARG A 63 26.00 -17.37 34.40
CA ARG A 63 24.58 -17.37 34.00
C ARG A 63 23.94 -16.02 34.24
N ALA A 64 24.15 -15.42 35.42
CA ALA A 64 23.60 -14.11 35.74
C ALA A 64 24.11 -13.01 34.80
N THR A 65 25.32 -13.14 34.27
CA THR A 65 25.86 -12.20 33.26
C THR A 65 25.16 -12.39 31.92
N LEU A 66 25.06 -13.62 31.42
CA LEU A 66 24.34 -13.89 30.16
C LEU A 66 22.86 -13.50 30.23
N VAL A 67 22.22 -13.66 31.39
CA VAL A 67 20.83 -13.23 31.60
C VAL A 67 20.71 -11.70 31.58
N ARG A 68 21.69 -10.97 32.13
CA ARG A 68 21.72 -9.50 32.02
C ARG A 68 21.92 -9.07 30.56
N ASP A 69 22.85 -9.68 29.85
CA ASP A 69 23.10 -9.40 28.43
C ASP A 69 21.84 -9.69 27.60
N LEU A 70 21.12 -10.79 27.90
CA LEU A 70 19.83 -11.10 27.26
C LEU A 70 18.76 -10.05 27.55
N ALA A 71 18.67 -9.57 28.79
CA ALA A 71 17.71 -8.56 29.22
C ALA A 71 17.97 -7.16 28.61
N GLU A 72 19.20 -6.88 28.17
CA GLU A 72 19.50 -5.68 27.37
C GLU A 72 18.92 -5.80 25.94
N LYS A 73 18.83 -7.02 25.41
CA LYS A 73 18.40 -7.27 24.03
C LYS A 73 16.89 -7.38 23.87
N ILE A 74 16.24 -8.05 24.82
CA ILE A 74 14.78 -8.29 24.82
C ILE A 74 14.22 -8.20 26.24
N ASP A 75 12.94 -7.88 26.33
CA ASP A 75 12.21 -7.90 27.60
C ASP A 75 11.90 -9.35 28.05
N ILE A 76 12.45 -9.72 29.22
CA ILE A 76 12.30 -11.06 29.80
C ILE A 76 11.69 -11.04 31.20
N ASN A 77 11.05 -12.14 31.55
CA ASN A 77 10.75 -12.52 32.92
C ASN A 77 11.65 -13.68 33.33
N TYR A 78 12.23 -13.61 34.53
CA TYR A 78 13.18 -14.59 35.05
C TYR A 78 12.62 -15.25 36.30
N ILE A 79 12.49 -16.58 36.28
CA ILE A 79 12.00 -17.39 37.38
C ILE A 79 13.09 -18.41 37.75
N ASP A 80 13.56 -18.36 38.99
CA ASP A 80 14.55 -19.30 39.52
C ASP A 80 13.88 -20.28 40.48
N ASN A 81 13.75 -21.54 40.06
CA ASN A 81 13.22 -22.63 40.88
C ASN A 81 14.32 -23.37 41.66
N GLY A 82 15.54 -22.84 41.67
CA GLY A 82 16.71 -23.41 42.34
C GLY A 82 17.58 -24.29 41.43
N LEU A 83 18.86 -24.42 41.80
CA LEU A 83 19.89 -25.14 41.03
C LEU A 83 19.97 -24.60 39.58
N GLY A 84 19.94 -25.50 38.60
CA GLY A 84 19.83 -25.17 37.18
C GLY A 84 18.40 -25.10 36.65
N ASN A 85 17.38 -25.17 37.51
CA ASN A 85 15.98 -25.06 37.10
C ASN A 85 15.55 -23.58 37.00
N VAL A 86 16.02 -22.92 35.94
CA VAL A 86 15.63 -21.55 35.60
C VAL A 86 14.69 -21.57 34.42
N ILE A 87 13.61 -20.79 34.53
CA ILE A 87 12.69 -20.52 33.44
C ILE A 87 12.83 -19.04 33.05
N ILE A 88 13.08 -18.79 31.77
CA ILE A 88 13.09 -17.45 31.20
C ILE A 88 11.98 -17.39 30.17
N THR A 89 11.09 -16.41 30.28
CA THR A 89 10.06 -16.13 29.28
C THR A 89 10.21 -14.72 28.73
N THR A 90 9.63 -14.42 27.58
CA THR A 90 9.34 -13.03 27.21
C THR A 90 8.34 -12.45 28.21
N ARG A 91 8.18 -11.12 28.23
CA ARG A 91 7.13 -10.48 29.06
C ARG A 91 5.71 -10.89 28.63
N ALA A 92 5.52 -11.20 27.34
CA ALA A 92 4.29 -11.74 26.79
C ALA A 92 4.04 -13.23 27.17
N GLY A 93 4.99 -13.90 27.82
CA GLY A 93 4.83 -15.25 28.37
C GLY A 93 5.36 -16.39 27.48
N HIS A 94 6.03 -16.09 26.37
CA HIS A 94 6.64 -17.12 25.52
C HIS A 94 7.93 -17.64 26.16
N THR A 95 8.05 -18.96 26.31
CA THR A 95 9.19 -19.56 27.01
C THR A 95 10.45 -19.53 26.14
N LEU A 96 11.52 -18.92 26.63
CA LEU A 96 12.81 -18.80 25.95
C LEU A 96 13.83 -19.81 26.46
N VAL A 97 13.84 -20.06 27.77
CA VAL A 97 14.63 -21.12 28.42
C VAL A 97 13.75 -21.83 29.43
N ASP A 98 13.81 -23.16 29.45
CA ASP A 98 13.22 -24.01 30.48
C ASP A 98 14.25 -25.06 30.92
N GLY A 99 14.91 -24.80 32.05
CA GLY A 99 16.00 -25.63 32.55
C GLY A 99 17.14 -25.73 31.54
N SER A 100 17.37 -26.94 31.02
CA SER A 100 18.42 -27.22 30.02
C SER A 100 17.95 -27.09 28.58
N ASN A 101 16.71 -26.64 28.33
CA ASN A 101 16.17 -26.45 27.00
C ASN A 101 16.12 -24.95 26.66
N SER A 102 16.43 -24.61 25.42
CA SER A 102 16.28 -23.26 24.86
C SER A 102 15.36 -23.28 23.64
N PHE A 103 14.52 -22.27 23.49
CA PHE A 103 13.63 -22.08 22.36
C PHE A 103 14.17 -20.98 21.44
N ARG A 104 14.13 -21.20 20.13
CA ARG A 104 14.76 -20.30 19.17
C ARG A 104 13.83 -19.19 18.72
N LEU A 105 14.43 -18.04 18.42
CA LEU A 105 13.82 -16.98 17.64
C LEU A 105 14.30 -17.06 16.18
N ALA A 106 13.47 -16.66 15.23
CA ALA A 106 13.87 -16.50 13.83
C ALA A 106 13.38 -15.18 13.27
N PHE A 107 14.25 -14.50 12.54
CA PHE A 107 13.90 -13.31 11.77
C PHE A 107 13.75 -13.69 10.30
N GLU A 108 12.52 -13.77 9.83
CA GLU A 108 12.21 -14.33 8.51
C GLU A 108 11.02 -13.64 7.85
N SER A 109 10.95 -13.78 6.54
CA SER A 109 9.77 -13.38 5.77
C SER A 109 8.73 -14.50 5.89
N ALA A 110 7.55 -14.15 6.40
CA ALA A 110 6.38 -15.03 6.37
C ALA A 110 5.21 -14.18 5.86
N PRO A 111 5.05 -14.05 4.52
CA PRO A 111 4.24 -13.00 3.92
C PRO A 111 2.79 -13.02 4.38
N PHE A 112 2.29 -14.17 4.83
CA PHE A 112 1.03 -14.24 5.53
C PHE A 112 1.01 -15.30 6.65
N SER A 113 0.04 -15.16 7.54
CA SER A 113 -0.42 -16.23 8.44
C SER A 113 -1.94 -16.15 8.57
N ALA A 114 -2.61 -17.29 8.55
CA ALA A 114 -4.06 -17.38 8.70
C ALA A 114 -4.45 -17.90 10.09
N SER A 115 -5.53 -17.36 10.63
CA SER A 115 -6.24 -17.86 11.80
C SER A 115 -7.68 -18.10 11.37
N LEU A 116 -7.95 -19.35 10.99
CA LEU A 116 -9.23 -19.76 10.43
C LEU A 116 -10.12 -20.37 11.52
N ASP A 117 -11.43 -20.14 11.42
CA ASP A 117 -12.41 -20.91 12.19
C ASP A 117 -12.37 -22.38 11.77
N SER A 118 -12.73 -23.27 12.70
CA SER A 118 -12.85 -24.70 12.45
C SER A 118 -13.82 -25.08 11.32
N ALA A 119 -14.77 -24.21 10.99
CA ALA A 119 -15.72 -24.40 9.91
C ALA A 119 -15.20 -23.91 8.55
N SER A 120 -14.10 -23.15 8.51
CA SER A 120 -13.47 -22.68 7.27
C SER A 120 -12.73 -23.82 6.59
N THR A 121 -12.87 -23.88 5.27
CA THR A 121 -12.22 -24.90 4.44
C THR A 121 -11.12 -24.31 3.55
N TYR A 122 -10.71 -23.08 3.81
CA TYR A 122 -9.71 -22.39 3.01
C TYR A 122 -8.33 -23.02 3.21
N GLU A 123 -7.82 -23.65 2.15
CA GLU A 123 -6.48 -24.24 2.09
C GLU A 123 -5.57 -23.48 1.11
N GLY A 124 -6.12 -22.48 0.42
CA GLY A 124 -5.42 -21.63 -0.52
C GLY A 124 -4.28 -20.79 0.07
N SER A 125 -3.64 -20.02 -0.81
CA SER A 125 -2.54 -19.11 -0.42
C SER A 125 -2.95 -17.65 -0.54
N VAL A 126 -2.35 -16.81 0.28
CA VAL A 126 -2.52 -15.35 0.20
C VAL A 126 -1.20 -14.72 -0.19
N SER A 127 -1.24 -13.87 -1.20
CA SER A 127 -0.09 -13.10 -1.65
C SER A 127 -0.34 -11.60 -1.48
N PHE A 128 0.72 -10.86 -1.21
CA PHE A 128 0.70 -9.41 -1.09
C PHE A 128 1.59 -8.81 -2.17
N ASN A 129 1.02 -7.90 -2.96
CA ASN A 129 1.73 -7.11 -3.95
C ASN A 129 1.71 -5.65 -3.51
N GLY A 130 2.80 -5.18 -2.91
CA GLY A 130 2.91 -3.81 -2.45
C GLY A 130 4.08 -3.61 -1.51
N LYS A 131 4.06 -2.48 -0.82
CA LYS A 131 5.09 -2.13 0.17
C LYS A 131 4.43 -1.41 1.34
N SER A 132 4.70 -1.88 2.54
CA SER A 132 4.26 -1.20 3.74
C SER A 132 5.23 -1.45 4.89
N SER A 133 5.33 -0.48 5.80
CA SER A 133 5.99 -0.66 7.08
C SER A 133 5.09 -1.32 8.13
N SER A 134 3.78 -1.44 7.84
CA SER A 134 2.78 -1.96 8.76
C SER A 134 2.43 -3.43 8.46
N GLU A 135 2.19 -4.21 9.51
CA GLU A 135 1.47 -5.49 9.43
C GLU A 135 -0.01 -5.21 9.18
N TYR A 136 -0.64 -5.92 8.24
CA TYR A 136 -2.08 -5.85 8.03
C TYR A 136 -2.78 -7.04 8.67
N THR A 137 -3.96 -6.81 9.24
CA THR A 137 -4.92 -7.83 9.64
C THR A 137 -6.19 -7.64 8.82
N LEU A 138 -6.50 -8.61 7.98
CA LEU A 138 -7.75 -8.72 7.25
C LEU A 138 -8.68 -9.63 8.06
N GLU A 139 -9.89 -9.17 8.35
CA GLU A 139 -10.93 -9.99 9.00
C GLU A 139 -12.14 -10.11 8.09
N ILE A 140 -12.56 -11.35 7.83
CA ILE A 140 -13.73 -11.65 7.00
C ILE A 140 -15.00 -11.24 7.74
N VAL A 141 -15.84 -10.45 7.05
CA VAL A 141 -17.13 -9.97 7.56
C VAL A 141 -18.27 -10.79 6.96
N ASN A 142 -18.35 -10.82 5.62
CA ASN A 142 -19.34 -11.64 4.92
C ASN A 142 -18.65 -12.93 4.44
N PRO A 143 -19.11 -14.10 4.90
CA PRO A 143 -18.54 -15.39 4.52
C PRO A 143 -18.97 -15.80 3.12
N GLY A 144 -18.25 -16.73 2.52
CA GLY A 144 -18.59 -17.22 1.19
C GLY A 144 -17.47 -17.98 0.50
N LEU A 145 -17.73 -18.35 -0.75
CA LEU A 145 -16.70 -18.79 -1.68
C LEU A 145 -15.79 -17.59 -1.97
N VAL A 146 -14.48 -17.83 -1.88
CA VAL A 146 -13.48 -16.79 -2.15
C VAL A 146 -13.51 -16.34 -3.61
N SER A 147 -13.96 -17.21 -4.52
CA SER A 147 -14.20 -16.89 -5.93
C SER A 147 -15.59 -16.27 -6.14
N GLY A 148 -15.67 -15.15 -6.87
CA GLY A 148 -16.94 -14.57 -7.34
C GLY A 148 -17.57 -13.47 -6.48
N GLY A 149 -16.78 -12.68 -5.74
CA GLY A 149 -17.21 -11.35 -5.25
C GLY A 149 -18.15 -11.33 -4.04
N ALA A 150 -18.43 -12.46 -3.39
CA ALA A 150 -19.36 -12.51 -2.25
C ALA A 150 -18.71 -12.25 -0.89
N VAL A 151 -17.38 -12.43 -0.79
CA VAL A 151 -16.64 -12.30 0.47
C VAL A 151 -16.24 -10.86 0.68
N THR A 152 -16.51 -10.35 1.89
CA THR A 152 -16.05 -9.01 2.28
C THR A 152 -15.19 -9.06 3.54
N PHE A 153 -14.32 -8.07 3.70
CA PHE A 153 -13.38 -7.99 4.81
C PHE A 153 -13.21 -6.56 5.32
N LYS A 154 -12.66 -6.45 6.53
CA LYS A 154 -12.14 -5.20 7.10
C LYS A 154 -10.63 -5.30 7.22
N VAL A 155 -9.93 -4.18 7.09
CA VAL A 155 -8.46 -4.11 7.20
C VAL A 155 -8.06 -3.33 8.44
N SER A 156 -7.05 -3.81 9.14
CA SER A 156 -6.46 -3.15 10.31
C SER A 156 -4.94 -3.16 10.21
N VAL A 157 -4.28 -2.12 10.74
CA VAL A 157 -2.82 -2.07 10.92
C VAL A 157 -2.38 -2.25 12.39
N ASP A 158 -3.34 -2.41 13.30
CA ASP A 158 -3.11 -2.49 14.75
C ASP A 158 -3.64 -3.80 15.36
N GLY A 159 -3.71 -4.86 14.54
CA GLY A 159 -4.12 -6.18 14.97
C GLY A 159 -5.61 -6.32 15.25
N GLY A 160 -6.44 -5.48 14.63
CA GLY A 160 -7.90 -5.48 14.74
C GLY A 160 -8.44 -4.64 15.90
N LYS A 161 -7.67 -3.69 16.45
CA LYS A 161 -8.18 -2.73 17.45
C LYS A 161 -8.99 -1.63 16.76
N THR A 162 -8.49 -1.14 15.64
CA THR A 162 -9.18 -0.20 14.75
C THR A 162 -9.20 -0.76 13.32
N TRP A 163 -10.19 -0.30 12.55
CA TRP A 163 -10.39 -0.72 11.17
C TRP A 163 -10.22 0.48 10.26
N LEU A 164 -9.40 0.32 9.22
CA LEU A 164 -9.17 1.32 8.21
C LEU A 164 -10.44 1.56 7.42
N THR A 165 -10.64 2.82 7.07
CA THR A 165 -11.57 3.22 6.01
C THR A 165 -10.77 3.71 4.83
N ASP A 166 -11.34 3.66 3.63
CA ASP A 166 -10.83 4.44 2.51
C ASP A 166 -11.09 5.96 2.73
N GLU A 167 -10.75 6.78 1.73
CA GLU A 167 -10.97 8.24 1.81
C GLU A 167 -12.45 8.63 1.81
N ASN A 168 -13.33 7.75 1.32
CA ASN A 168 -14.79 7.90 1.28
C ASN A 168 -15.48 7.46 2.57
N GLY A 169 -14.73 6.86 3.51
CA GLY A 169 -15.26 6.35 4.77
C GLY A 169 -15.81 4.93 4.70
N LEU A 170 -15.63 4.23 3.57
CA LEU A 170 -15.98 2.82 3.43
C LEU A 170 -14.96 1.99 4.22
N GLY A 171 -15.44 1.13 5.12
CA GLY A 171 -14.60 0.28 5.96
C GLY A 171 -14.72 -1.22 5.67
N VAL A 172 -15.54 -1.61 4.69
CA VAL A 172 -15.77 -3.00 4.28
C VAL A 172 -15.53 -3.09 2.79
N PHE A 173 -14.69 -4.03 2.41
CA PHE A 173 -14.16 -4.16 1.06
C PHE A 173 -14.44 -5.58 0.54
N THR A 174 -14.60 -5.72 -0.77
CA THR A 174 -14.97 -6.99 -1.41
C THR A 174 -13.72 -7.69 -1.94
N VAL A 175 -13.65 -9.02 -1.78
CA VAL A 175 -12.61 -9.85 -2.43
C VAL A 175 -13.04 -10.12 -3.86
N THR A 176 -12.22 -9.76 -4.83
CA THR A 176 -12.40 -10.12 -6.24
C THR A 176 -11.39 -11.19 -6.66
N ASP A 177 -11.62 -11.82 -7.81
CA ASP A 177 -10.71 -12.82 -8.37
C ASP A 177 -9.34 -12.20 -8.75
N GLU A 178 -9.31 -10.87 -8.94
CA GLU A 178 -8.11 -10.07 -9.27
C GLU A 178 -7.41 -9.51 -8.02
N GLY A 179 -8.01 -9.70 -6.83
CA GLY A 179 -7.46 -9.34 -5.54
C GLY A 179 -8.08 -8.09 -4.91
N VAL A 180 -7.47 -7.67 -3.82
CA VAL A 180 -7.99 -6.64 -2.91
C VAL A 180 -7.03 -5.48 -2.89
N LEU A 181 -7.43 -4.26 -3.25
CA LEU A 181 -6.62 -3.08 -2.96
C LEU A 181 -6.73 -2.73 -1.47
N LEU A 182 -5.61 -2.52 -0.79
CA LEU A 182 -5.61 -2.08 0.59
C LEU A 182 -6.12 -0.63 0.70
N PRO A 183 -6.86 -0.28 1.77
CA PRO A 183 -7.52 1.03 1.88
C PRO A 183 -6.55 2.22 2.00
N ASP A 184 -5.30 1.96 2.33
CA ASP A 184 -4.22 2.94 2.37
C ASP A 184 -3.48 3.07 1.03
N GLY A 185 -3.88 2.30 0.01
CA GLY A 185 -3.29 2.29 -1.33
C GLY A 185 -1.86 1.72 -1.38
N LYS A 186 -1.37 1.08 -0.31
CA LYS A 186 0.03 0.60 -0.22
C LYS A 186 0.29 -0.76 -0.89
N GLY A 187 -0.74 -1.36 -1.46
CA GLY A 187 -0.63 -2.61 -2.19
C GLY A 187 -1.96 -3.33 -2.33
N SER A 188 -1.92 -4.48 -2.98
CA SER A 188 -3.04 -5.39 -3.08
C SER A 188 -2.76 -6.75 -2.43
N VAL A 189 -3.82 -7.41 -1.98
CA VAL A 189 -3.81 -8.77 -1.43
C VAL A 189 -4.58 -9.67 -2.38
N LEU A 190 -3.91 -10.66 -2.95
CA LEU A 190 -4.55 -11.64 -3.81
C LEU A 190 -4.74 -12.94 -3.03
N PHE A 191 -6.00 -13.36 -2.91
CA PHE A 191 -6.36 -14.68 -2.41
C PHE A 191 -6.33 -15.67 -3.58
N SER A 192 -5.62 -16.78 -3.41
CA SER A 192 -5.57 -17.88 -4.38
C SER A 192 -6.21 -19.12 -3.75
N PRO A 193 -7.56 -19.18 -3.69
CA PRO A 193 -8.29 -20.32 -3.14
C PRO A 193 -8.14 -21.59 -3.98
N GLU A 194 -8.27 -22.76 -3.35
CA GLU A 194 -8.56 -23.99 -4.06
C GLU A 194 -10.06 -24.06 -4.46
N THR A 195 -10.39 -24.96 -5.39
CA THR A 195 -11.78 -25.07 -5.88
C THR A 195 -12.72 -25.50 -4.75
N GLY A 196 -13.66 -24.61 -4.41
CA GLY A 196 -14.65 -24.86 -3.35
C GLY A 196 -14.25 -24.35 -1.98
N ASP A 197 -13.11 -23.66 -1.85
CA ASP A 197 -12.70 -23.03 -0.59
C ASP A 197 -13.73 -22.01 -0.13
N THR A 198 -14.12 -22.16 1.14
CA THR A 198 -15.02 -21.25 1.83
C THR A 198 -14.32 -20.58 3.01
N LEU A 199 -14.59 -19.29 3.16
CA LEU A 199 -14.21 -18.51 4.33
C LEU A 199 -15.43 -18.27 5.21
N THR A 200 -15.20 -18.21 6.51
CA THR A 200 -16.23 -17.91 7.50
C THR A 200 -16.02 -16.53 8.11
N ALA A 201 -17.10 -15.95 8.65
CA ALA A 201 -17.03 -14.65 9.31
C ALA A 201 -16.14 -14.76 10.56
N GLY A 202 -15.17 -13.85 10.68
CA GLY A 202 -14.19 -13.86 11.76
C GLY A 202 -12.86 -14.53 11.41
N ASP A 203 -12.74 -15.18 10.25
CA ASP A 203 -11.43 -15.61 9.72
C ASP A 203 -10.49 -14.42 9.63
N ARG A 204 -9.24 -14.61 10.07
CA ARG A 204 -8.23 -13.55 10.08
C ARG A 204 -6.99 -13.93 9.29
N PHE A 205 -6.61 -13.05 8.38
CA PHE A 205 -5.35 -13.14 7.63
C PHE A 205 -4.44 -12.01 8.06
N LYS A 206 -3.25 -12.36 8.53
CA LYS A 206 -2.20 -11.39 8.80
C LYS A 206 -1.27 -11.35 7.62
N ILE A 207 -1.00 -10.16 7.09
CA ILE A 207 -0.04 -9.93 6.01
C ILE A 207 1.17 -9.24 6.63
N LEU A 208 2.35 -9.78 6.35
CA LEU A 208 3.63 -9.29 6.88
C LEU A 208 4.52 -8.84 5.72
N PRO A 209 4.43 -7.56 5.29
CA PRO A 209 5.21 -7.04 4.17
C PRO A 209 6.72 -7.09 4.40
N ASN A 210 7.15 -6.91 5.66
CA ASN A 210 8.55 -6.95 6.06
C ASN A 210 8.87 -8.23 6.83
N LYS A 211 10.16 -8.53 7.00
CA LYS A 211 10.60 -9.62 7.88
C LYS A 211 10.13 -9.37 9.31
N SER A 212 9.77 -10.48 9.96
CA SER A 212 9.20 -10.51 11.31
C SER A 212 9.98 -11.47 12.19
N VAL A 213 9.94 -11.25 13.51
CA VAL A 213 10.52 -12.17 14.51
C VAL A 213 9.45 -13.15 14.97
N PHE A 214 9.79 -14.42 14.87
CA PHE A 214 8.97 -15.54 15.32
C PHE A 214 9.64 -16.29 16.45
N TRP A 215 8.86 -16.67 17.45
CA TRP A 215 9.25 -17.63 18.48
C TRP A 215 8.79 -19.03 18.05
N TYR A 216 9.66 -20.02 18.19
CA TYR A 216 9.36 -21.42 17.84
C TYR A 216 9.23 -22.27 19.10
N GLU A 217 8.02 -22.79 19.34
CA GLU A 217 7.79 -23.83 20.36
C GLU A 217 8.37 -25.17 19.91
N THR A 218 8.19 -25.48 18.62
CA THR A 218 8.74 -26.65 17.93
C THR A 218 9.22 -26.22 16.55
N SER A 219 9.78 -27.13 15.74
CA SER A 219 10.15 -26.78 14.36
C SER A 219 8.96 -26.41 13.46
N ALA A 220 7.73 -26.79 13.85
CA ALA A 220 6.51 -26.59 13.06
C ALA A 220 5.58 -25.50 13.64
N SER A 221 5.58 -25.29 14.96
CA SER A 221 4.75 -24.28 15.63
C SER A 221 5.55 -23.00 15.89
N LYS A 222 5.13 -21.90 15.26
CA LYS A 222 5.75 -20.58 15.43
C LYS A 222 4.70 -19.51 15.78
N ILE A 223 5.08 -18.56 16.61
CA ILE A 223 4.26 -17.42 17.01
C ILE A 223 4.97 -16.15 16.61
N ASN A 224 4.28 -15.25 15.90
CA ASN A 224 4.82 -13.93 15.59
C ASN A 224 4.91 -13.12 16.89
N ILE A 225 6.13 -12.72 17.26
CA ILE A 225 6.41 -11.90 18.47
C ILE A 225 7.02 -10.55 18.11
N THR A 226 7.02 -10.19 16.83
CA THR A 226 7.52 -8.89 16.33
C THR A 226 6.94 -7.73 17.14
N PRO A 227 7.77 -6.81 17.67
CA PRO A 227 7.32 -5.59 18.29
C PRO A 227 6.34 -4.84 17.39
N GLN A 228 5.25 -4.34 17.97
CA GLN A 228 4.22 -3.61 17.24
C GLN A 228 3.78 -2.42 18.08
N VAL A 229 3.90 -1.22 17.50
CA VAL A 229 3.28 -0.01 18.03
C VAL A 229 1.90 0.11 17.39
N LEU A 230 0.89 0.33 18.23
CA LEU A 230 -0.49 0.45 17.81
C LEU A 230 -0.78 1.87 17.31
N SER A 231 -1.93 2.05 16.65
CA SER A 231 -2.35 3.36 16.11
C SER A 231 -2.44 4.48 17.16
N ASN A 232 -2.61 4.13 18.45
CA ASN A 232 -2.63 5.09 19.55
C ASN A 232 -1.24 5.41 20.14
N GLY A 233 -0.16 4.85 19.57
CA GLY A 233 1.21 5.02 20.04
C GLY A 233 1.62 4.11 21.20
N GLU A 234 0.74 3.24 21.69
CA GLU A 234 1.07 2.27 22.74
C GLU A 234 1.66 0.99 22.14
N ASP A 235 2.50 0.30 22.91
CA ASP A 235 3.03 -1.01 22.52
C ASP A 235 1.96 -2.11 22.61
N ASN A 236 2.05 -3.09 21.72
CA ASN A 236 1.28 -4.31 21.82
C ASN A 236 1.92 -5.26 22.87
N GLU A 237 1.41 -5.24 24.10
CA GLU A 237 1.92 -6.09 25.21
C GLU A 237 1.84 -7.61 24.97
N ARG A 238 1.17 -8.06 23.89
CA ARG A 238 1.19 -9.46 23.44
C ARG A 238 2.41 -9.81 22.60
N ARG A 239 3.28 -8.85 22.31
CA ARG A 239 4.51 -8.97 21.54
C ARG A 239 5.70 -8.58 22.42
N LEU A 240 6.90 -8.57 21.83
CA LEU A 240 8.06 -7.95 22.47
C LEU A 240 7.85 -6.42 22.54
N THR A 241 8.23 -5.81 23.66
CA THR A 241 8.07 -4.36 23.86
C THR A 241 9.35 -3.67 24.33
N GLY A 242 10.40 -4.41 24.67
CA GLY A 242 11.62 -3.83 25.24
C GLY A 242 12.93 -4.38 24.67
N GLY A 243 14.02 -3.79 25.16
CA GLY A 243 15.39 -4.09 24.72
C GLY A 243 15.77 -3.42 23.40
N SER A 244 17.03 -3.60 23.00
CA SER A 244 17.56 -3.12 21.72
C SER A 244 16.74 -3.64 20.53
N LEU A 245 16.26 -4.88 20.58
CA LEU A 245 15.48 -5.48 19.49
C LEU A 245 14.20 -4.69 19.23
N ALA A 246 13.43 -4.36 20.28
CA ALA A 246 12.24 -3.51 20.13
C ALA A 246 12.56 -2.11 19.60
N GLY A 247 13.68 -1.52 20.06
CA GLY A 247 14.16 -0.22 19.56
C GLY A 247 14.46 -0.24 18.06
N TYR A 248 15.09 -1.30 17.54
CA TYR A 248 15.33 -1.43 16.10
C TYR A 248 14.04 -1.59 15.29
N PHE A 249 13.06 -2.35 15.77
CA PHE A 249 11.75 -2.43 15.12
C PHE A 249 11.00 -1.10 15.14
N GLN A 250 11.05 -0.36 16.26
CA GLN A 250 10.45 0.97 16.32
C GLN A 250 11.11 1.94 15.33
N PHE A 251 12.43 1.90 15.20
CA PHE A 251 13.15 2.70 14.20
C PHE A 251 12.78 2.30 12.76
N ARG A 252 12.75 1.00 12.45
CA ARG A 252 12.45 0.48 11.12
C ARG A 252 10.99 0.72 10.70
N ASP A 253 10.03 0.38 11.55
CA ASP A 253 8.62 0.31 11.19
C ASP A 253 7.88 1.60 11.50
N SER A 254 8.18 2.25 12.63
CA SER A 254 7.50 3.49 13.03
C SER A 254 8.22 4.74 12.52
N SER A 255 9.54 4.85 12.72
CA SER A 255 10.28 6.05 12.29
C SER A 255 10.48 6.07 10.76
N ILE A 256 11.25 5.12 10.21
CA ILE A 256 11.50 5.05 8.76
C ILE A 256 10.19 4.82 8.01
N GLY A 257 9.35 3.90 8.49
CA GLY A 257 8.03 3.64 7.91
C GLY A 257 7.14 4.88 7.84
N GLY A 258 7.09 5.70 8.89
CA GLY A 258 6.37 6.96 8.90
C GLY A 258 6.90 7.97 7.88
N TYR A 259 8.23 8.07 7.71
CA TYR A 259 8.82 8.95 6.69
C TYR A 259 8.53 8.47 5.27
N LEU A 260 8.64 7.16 5.01
CA LEU A 260 8.28 6.56 3.72
C LEU A 260 6.82 6.83 3.38
N GLU A 261 5.92 6.62 4.35
CA GLU A 261 4.49 6.88 4.18
C GLU A 261 4.21 8.35 3.85
N LYS A 262 4.82 9.29 4.57
CA LYS A 262 4.65 10.72 4.26
C LYS A 262 5.20 11.07 2.89
N LEU A 263 6.34 10.52 2.49
CA LEU A 263 6.92 10.78 1.18
C LEU A 263 6.05 10.23 0.04
N ASP A 264 5.48 9.03 0.23
CA ASP A 264 4.53 8.43 -0.70
C ASP A 264 3.25 9.27 -0.80
N ALA A 265 2.70 9.73 0.33
CA ALA A 265 1.52 10.59 0.35
C ALA A 265 1.77 11.95 -0.31
N PHE A 266 2.96 12.54 -0.12
CA PHE A 266 3.39 13.74 -0.84
C PHE A 266 3.45 13.50 -2.35
N ALA A 267 4.09 12.41 -2.78
CA ALA A 267 4.20 12.06 -4.20
C ALA A 267 2.83 11.81 -4.83
N LYS A 268 1.95 11.08 -4.13
CA LYS A 268 0.56 10.83 -4.56
C LYS A 268 -0.22 12.13 -4.73
N SER A 269 -0.14 13.04 -3.74
CA SER A 269 -0.83 14.33 -3.77
C SER A 269 -0.30 15.24 -4.88
N LEU A 270 1.03 15.31 -5.04
CA LEU A 270 1.68 16.05 -6.12
C LEU A 270 1.23 15.54 -7.50
N ALA A 271 1.28 14.22 -7.71
CA ALA A 271 0.85 13.60 -8.96
C ALA A 271 -0.61 13.94 -9.26
N TRP A 272 -1.50 13.71 -8.30
CA TRP A 272 -2.93 13.97 -8.47
C TRP A 272 -3.23 15.43 -8.78
N GLU A 273 -2.75 16.37 -7.97
CA GLU A 273 -3.11 17.78 -8.10
C GLU A 273 -2.60 18.39 -9.41
N VAL A 274 -1.39 18.00 -9.85
CA VAL A 274 -0.85 18.43 -11.15
C VAL A 274 -1.60 17.75 -12.28
N ASN A 275 -1.81 16.44 -12.22
CA ASN A 275 -2.49 15.69 -13.27
C ASN A 275 -3.95 16.11 -13.44
N ARG A 276 -4.66 16.42 -12.35
CA ARG A 276 -6.05 16.89 -12.39
C ARG A 276 -6.20 18.15 -13.22
N ILE A 277 -5.19 19.02 -13.22
CA ILE A 277 -5.16 20.23 -14.04
C ILE A 277 -4.61 19.93 -15.44
N HIS A 278 -3.45 19.26 -15.52
CA HIS A 278 -2.75 19.01 -16.77
C HIS A 278 -3.59 18.17 -17.74
N SER A 279 -4.31 17.16 -17.27
CA SER A 279 -5.06 16.22 -18.13
C SER A 279 -6.19 16.86 -18.92
N GLN A 280 -6.69 18.01 -18.48
CA GLN A 280 -7.73 18.79 -19.17
C GLN A 280 -7.16 19.87 -20.09
N GLY A 281 -5.85 20.09 -20.02
CA GLY A 281 -5.18 21.07 -20.85
C GLY A 281 -4.78 20.48 -22.20
N THR A 282 -4.24 21.35 -23.04
CA THR A 282 -3.72 21.00 -24.35
C THR A 282 -2.31 21.52 -24.55
N GLY A 283 -1.51 20.68 -25.20
CA GLY A 283 -0.20 21.03 -25.73
C GLY A 283 -0.32 21.55 -27.17
N LEU A 284 0.79 21.52 -27.90
CA LEU A 284 0.84 21.91 -29.30
C LEU A 284 0.35 20.77 -30.23
N ASP A 285 0.51 19.53 -29.79
CA ASP A 285 0.18 18.34 -30.58
C ASP A 285 -1.06 17.62 -30.04
N ARG A 286 -1.89 17.14 -30.97
CA ARG A 286 -3.07 16.31 -30.69
C ARG A 286 -2.71 14.83 -30.68
N PHE A 287 -3.59 14.01 -30.13
CA PHE A 287 -3.42 12.57 -30.03
C PHE A 287 -3.97 11.86 -31.27
N GLU A 288 -3.22 10.87 -31.74
CA GLU A 288 -3.76 9.82 -32.61
C GLU A 288 -4.00 8.54 -31.81
N GLU A 289 -3.23 8.35 -30.75
CA GLU A 289 -3.35 7.25 -29.81
C GLU A 289 -2.93 7.73 -28.43
N VAL A 290 -3.64 7.28 -27.40
CA VAL A 290 -3.24 7.42 -26.01
C VAL A 290 -3.64 6.18 -25.22
N VAL A 291 -2.74 5.70 -24.38
CA VAL A 291 -2.97 4.62 -23.42
C VAL A 291 -2.81 5.20 -22.03
N GLY A 292 -3.76 4.91 -21.14
CA GLY A 292 -3.72 5.32 -19.74
C GLY A 292 -2.53 4.71 -19.01
N THR A 293 -2.00 5.41 -18.01
CA THR A 293 -0.88 4.91 -17.18
C THR A 293 -1.32 4.24 -15.89
N TYR A 294 -2.60 4.34 -15.52
CA TYR A 294 -3.14 3.70 -14.32
C TYR A 294 -4.10 2.58 -14.73
N GLY A 295 -3.67 1.35 -14.45
CA GLY A 295 -4.47 0.16 -14.69
C GLY A 295 -5.39 -0.16 -13.52
N LEU A 296 -6.40 -0.96 -13.81
CA LEU A 296 -7.38 -1.43 -12.84
C LEU A 296 -7.02 -2.83 -12.35
N VAL A 297 -7.52 -3.15 -11.15
CA VAL A 297 -7.55 -4.53 -10.64
C VAL A 297 -8.68 -5.27 -11.34
N ASP A 298 -9.90 -4.70 -11.32
CA ASP A 298 -11.07 -5.25 -12.00
C ASP A 298 -11.67 -4.19 -12.93
N LYS A 299 -11.75 -4.52 -14.23
CA LYS A 299 -12.25 -3.60 -15.27
C LYS A 299 -13.78 -3.56 -15.37
N ASP A 300 -14.47 -4.57 -14.83
CA ASP A 300 -15.93 -4.72 -14.89
C ASP A 300 -16.61 -4.20 -13.60
N ALA A 301 -15.80 -3.85 -12.60
CA ALA A 301 -16.21 -3.24 -11.34
C ALA A 301 -16.34 -1.71 -11.43
N ASP A 302 -17.07 -1.11 -10.50
CA ASP A 302 -17.37 0.33 -10.49
C ASP A 302 -16.09 1.13 -10.17
N LEU A 303 -15.79 2.14 -10.99
CA LEU A 303 -14.50 2.83 -10.97
C LEU A 303 -14.18 3.52 -9.63
N GLY A 304 -15.20 4.00 -8.93
CA GLY A 304 -15.08 4.68 -7.63
C GLY A 304 -15.29 3.78 -6.42
N VAL A 305 -15.56 2.49 -6.60
CA VAL A 305 -15.92 1.58 -5.50
C VAL A 305 -14.92 0.44 -5.38
N ASP A 306 -14.82 -0.42 -6.39
CA ASP A 306 -14.14 -1.71 -6.29
C ASP A 306 -13.27 -2.08 -7.51
N ALA A 307 -13.17 -1.22 -8.52
CA ALA A 307 -12.24 -1.38 -9.65
C ALA A 307 -10.75 -1.47 -9.29
N GLY A 308 -10.38 -1.11 -8.05
CA GLY A 308 -8.99 -1.06 -7.59
C GLY A 308 -8.17 0.05 -8.27
N LEU A 309 -8.84 1.09 -8.78
CA LEU A 309 -8.19 2.25 -9.38
C LEU A 309 -7.52 3.11 -8.30
N ILE A 310 -6.22 3.39 -8.46
CA ILE A 310 -5.38 4.10 -7.47
C ILE A 310 -5.95 5.47 -7.03
N PHE A 311 -6.62 6.15 -7.95
CA PHE A 311 -7.27 7.45 -7.74
C PHE A 311 -8.81 7.37 -7.92
N GLY A 312 -9.39 6.17 -7.79
CA GLY A 312 -10.85 5.99 -7.88
C GLY A 312 -11.60 6.82 -6.83
N ASP A 313 -11.00 7.02 -5.66
CA ASP A 313 -11.50 7.87 -4.57
C ASP A 313 -11.59 9.35 -4.93
N LYS A 314 -10.97 9.77 -6.04
CA LYS A 314 -10.97 11.15 -6.52
C LYS A 314 -11.94 11.40 -7.66
N LEU A 315 -12.66 10.38 -8.11
CA LEU A 315 -13.64 10.52 -9.16
C LEU A 315 -14.91 11.20 -8.64
N GLU A 316 -15.51 12.02 -9.48
CA GLU A 316 -16.78 12.70 -9.23
C GLU A 316 -17.78 12.41 -10.36
N SER A 317 -19.08 12.41 -10.05
CA SER A 317 -20.11 12.33 -11.09
C SER A 317 -20.07 13.60 -11.96
N GLY A 318 -20.17 13.46 -13.27
CA GLY A 318 -19.98 14.59 -14.18
C GLY A 318 -19.77 14.17 -15.64
N ASN A 319 -19.04 14.97 -16.41
CA ASN A 319 -18.76 14.64 -17.80
C ASN A 319 -17.35 15.05 -18.27
N LEU A 320 -16.95 14.43 -19.37
CA LEU A 320 -15.69 14.64 -20.08
C LEU A 320 -15.99 15.08 -21.51
N MET A 321 -15.38 16.19 -21.94
CA MET A 321 -15.43 16.68 -23.31
C MET A 321 -14.24 16.17 -24.12
N ILE A 322 -14.49 15.68 -25.34
CA ILE A 322 -13.43 15.30 -26.29
C ILE A 322 -13.67 16.04 -27.61
N GLY A 323 -12.59 16.60 -28.18
CA GLY A 323 -12.56 17.24 -29.47
C GLY A 323 -11.85 16.39 -30.50
N VAL A 324 -12.48 16.17 -31.65
CA VAL A 324 -11.92 15.48 -32.82
C VAL A 324 -11.74 16.49 -33.93
N TYR A 325 -10.62 16.39 -34.64
CA TYR A 325 -10.25 17.29 -35.71
C TYR A 325 -9.79 16.52 -36.94
N ASP A 326 -9.94 17.16 -38.10
CA ASP A 326 -9.37 16.67 -39.35
C ASP A 326 -7.87 16.96 -39.34
N LYS A 327 -7.07 15.89 -39.45
CA LYS A 327 -5.60 15.94 -39.33
C LYS A 327 -4.94 16.76 -40.45
N ALA A 328 -5.57 16.85 -41.62
CA ALA A 328 -5.00 17.54 -42.78
C ALA A 328 -5.23 19.05 -42.75
N THR A 329 -6.41 19.47 -42.27
CA THR A 329 -6.86 20.86 -42.27
C THR A 329 -6.79 21.52 -40.90
N GLY A 330 -6.72 20.74 -39.83
CA GLY A 330 -6.78 21.19 -38.44
C GLY A 330 -8.18 21.61 -37.99
N ALA A 331 -9.19 21.51 -38.86
CA ALA A 331 -10.57 21.92 -38.59
C ALA A 331 -11.24 20.98 -37.60
N MET A 332 -12.03 21.54 -36.69
CA MET A 332 -12.82 20.76 -35.73
C MET A 332 -13.92 19.99 -36.46
N VAL A 333 -13.98 18.68 -36.21
CA VAL A 333 -15.00 17.77 -36.72
C VAL A 333 -16.12 17.59 -35.69
N GLN A 334 -15.75 17.35 -34.43
CA GLN A 334 -16.70 17.10 -33.35
C GLN A 334 -16.11 17.62 -32.04
N PHE A 335 -16.94 18.17 -31.16
CA PHE A 335 -16.56 18.51 -29.78
C PHE A 335 -17.78 18.30 -28.88
N GLN A 336 -17.77 17.19 -28.14
CA GLN A 336 -18.95 16.71 -27.42
C GLN A 336 -18.58 16.08 -26.08
N ALA A 337 -19.56 16.09 -25.18
CA ALA A 337 -19.54 15.35 -23.93
C ALA A 337 -19.81 13.86 -24.18
N LEU A 338 -19.28 12.99 -23.33
CA LEU A 338 -19.60 11.57 -23.35
C LEU A 338 -21.02 11.31 -22.89
N ASP A 339 -21.70 10.37 -23.55
CA ASP A 339 -23.02 9.88 -23.15
C ASP A 339 -22.92 8.45 -22.61
N PHE A 340 -23.13 8.30 -21.30
CA PHE A 340 -23.02 7.03 -20.59
C PHE A 340 -24.27 6.15 -20.70
N ASP A 341 -25.40 6.69 -21.19
CA ASP A 341 -26.59 5.90 -21.51
C ASP A 341 -27.30 6.48 -22.74
N SER A 342 -26.83 6.03 -23.90
CA SER A 342 -27.38 6.38 -25.21
C SER A 342 -28.83 5.92 -25.43
N GLY A 343 -29.36 5.04 -24.56
CA GLY A 343 -30.76 4.62 -24.59
C GLY A 343 -31.71 5.66 -23.98
N THR A 344 -31.18 6.57 -23.16
CA THR A 344 -31.92 7.65 -22.53
C THR A 344 -31.79 8.94 -23.33
N ALA A 345 -32.86 9.71 -23.43
CA ALA A 345 -32.84 10.96 -24.19
C ALA A 345 -31.96 12.03 -23.52
N GLY A 346 -30.94 12.49 -24.24
CA GLY A 346 -29.99 13.52 -23.78
C GLY A 346 -28.73 12.90 -23.20
N VAL A 347 -27.68 13.72 -23.04
CA VAL A 347 -26.37 13.27 -22.56
C VAL A 347 -26.46 12.90 -21.09
N GLN A 348 -26.22 11.62 -20.76
CA GLN A 348 -26.11 11.15 -19.39
C GLN A 348 -24.68 11.28 -18.87
N ASN A 349 -24.58 11.68 -17.60
CA ASN A 349 -23.29 11.87 -16.94
C ASN A 349 -22.69 10.55 -16.47
N PHE A 350 -21.37 10.55 -16.36
CA PHE A 350 -20.63 9.56 -15.60
C PHE A 350 -21.03 9.60 -14.13
N ASP A 351 -21.08 8.41 -13.52
CA ASP A 351 -21.23 8.20 -12.09
C ASP A 351 -20.24 7.12 -11.64
N PRO A 352 -19.24 7.44 -10.79
CA PRO A 352 -18.21 6.48 -10.41
C PRO A 352 -18.70 5.32 -9.55
N THR A 353 -19.93 5.39 -9.00
CA THR A 353 -20.50 4.29 -8.21
C THR A 353 -21.39 3.34 -8.99
N GLU A 354 -21.52 3.54 -10.30
CA GLU A 354 -22.39 2.74 -11.17
C GLU A 354 -21.75 2.39 -12.51
N HIS A 355 -20.59 2.98 -12.83
CA HIS A 355 -19.92 2.81 -14.12
C HIS A 355 -18.51 2.24 -13.95
N SER A 356 -18.25 1.22 -14.76
CA SER A 356 -16.99 0.50 -14.91
C SER A 356 -16.08 1.13 -15.98
N LEU A 357 -14.89 0.57 -16.17
CA LEU A 357 -14.04 0.95 -17.30
C LEU A 357 -14.68 0.59 -18.65
N GLN A 358 -15.43 -0.52 -18.70
CA GLN A 358 -16.12 -0.92 -19.91
C GLN A 358 -17.20 0.10 -20.30
N ASP A 359 -17.89 0.70 -19.33
CA ASP A 359 -18.88 1.76 -19.59
C ASP A 359 -18.21 3.02 -20.14
N VAL A 360 -17.01 3.38 -19.68
CA VAL A 360 -16.22 4.48 -20.26
C VAL A 360 -15.85 4.18 -21.72
N VAL A 361 -15.42 2.95 -22.01
CA VAL A 361 -15.10 2.50 -23.38
C VAL A 361 -16.34 2.60 -24.28
N ASP A 362 -17.47 2.10 -23.81
CA ASP A 362 -18.72 2.10 -24.54
C ASP A 362 -19.24 3.52 -24.76
N ALA A 363 -19.17 4.40 -23.76
CA ALA A 363 -19.54 5.82 -23.89
C ALA A 363 -18.71 6.54 -24.96
N ILE A 364 -17.38 6.30 -25.02
CA ILE A 364 -16.52 6.89 -26.06
C ILE A 364 -16.91 6.34 -27.44
N ASN A 365 -17.04 5.02 -27.58
CA ASN A 365 -17.36 4.38 -28.86
C ASN A 365 -18.75 4.77 -29.38
N ASN A 366 -19.73 4.94 -28.49
CA ASN A 366 -21.07 5.39 -28.84
C ASN A 366 -21.10 6.87 -29.24
N THR A 367 -20.32 7.72 -28.56
CA THR A 367 -20.30 9.17 -28.81
C THR A 367 -19.48 9.53 -30.07
N PHE A 368 -18.38 8.83 -30.31
CA PHE A 368 -17.39 9.18 -31.35
C PHE A 368 -17.20 8.09 -32.41
N GLY A 369 -18.13 7.14 -32.51
CA GLY A 369 -18.06 6.03 -33.46
C GLY A 369 -17.82 6.49 -34.90
N GLY A 370 -16.80 5.93 -35.54
CA GLY A 370 -16.35 6.31 -36.89
C GLY A 370 -15.35 7.48 -36.93
N THR A 371 -14.93 7.98 -35.77
CA THR A 371 -13.82 8.93 -35.65
C THR A 371 -12.82 8.55 -34.57
N LEU A 372 -13.28 7.97 -33.45
CA LEU A 372 -12.44 7.39 -32.40
C LEU A 372 -12.87 5.95 -32.12
N THR A 373 -11.93 5.17 -31.63
CA THR A 373 -12.14 3.83 -31.06
C THR A 373 -11.48 3.75 -29.69
N ALA A 374 -12.25 3.40 -28.67
CA ALA A 374 -11.77 3.07 -27.33
C ALA A 374 -11.77 1.56 -27.10
N SER A 375 -10.80 1.08 -26.31
CA SER A 375 -10.70 -0.32 -25.91
C SER A 375 -9.93 -0.46 -24.58
N VAL A 376 -9.95 -1.66 -24.00
CA VAL A 376 -9.13 -2.00 -22.84
C VAL A 376 -7.89 -2.76 -23.30
N LEU A 377 -6.71 -2.24 -22.96
CA LEU A 377 -5.41 -2.87 -23.21
C LEU A 377 -4.72 -3.13 -21.87
N ASP A 378 -4.52 -4.39 -21.49
CA ASP A 378 -3.88 -4.79 -20.22
C ASP A 378 -4.47 -4.05 -18.99
N ASN A 379 -5.80 -4.01 -18.86
CA ASN A 379 -6.54 -3.27 -17.83
C ASN A 379 -6.34 -1.73 -17.85
N HIS A 380 -5.88 -1.16 -18.95
CA HIS A 380 -5.77 0.29 -19.16
C HIS A 380 -6.72 0.75 -20.27
N LEU A 381 -7.23 1.99 -20.15
CA LEU A 381 -7.97 2.63 -21.24
C LEU A 381 -7.02 2.95 -22.40
N GLN A 382 -7.37 2.51 -23.61
CA GLN A 382 -6.73 2.93 -24.84
C GLN A 382 -7.75 3.67 -25.73
N ILE A 383 -7.36 4.81 -26.28
CA ILE A 383 -8.16 5.59 -27.25
C ILE A 383 -7.30 5.81 -28.49
N THR A 384 -7.84 5.44 -29.65
CA THR A 384 -7.19 5.62 -30.97
C THR A 384 -8.12 6.39 -31.90
N SER A 385 -7.56 7.25 -32.74
CA SER A 385 -8.31 7.92 -33.82
C SER A 385 -8.39 7.06 -35.07
N ASP A 386 -9.52 7.13 -35.76
CA ASP A 386 -9.67 6.60 -37.11
C ASP A 386 -8.83 7.41 -38.11
N ALA A 387 -8.50 6.80 -39.25
CA ALA A 387 -7.62 7.41 -40.25
C ALA A 387 -8.10 8.80 -40.70
N GLY A 388 -7.19 9.78 -40.65
CA GLY A 388 -7.45 11.16 -41.05
C GLY A 388 -7.91 12.08 -39.92
N HIS A 389 -8.10 11.55 -38.71
CA HIS A 389 -8.45 12.33 -37.53
C HIS A 389 -7.31 12.37 -36.51
N ASP A 390 -7.37 13.38 -35.65
CA ASP A 390 -6.66 13.44 -34.38
C ASP A 390 -7.60 14.05 -33.32
N PHE A 391 -7.23 13.97 -32.04
CA PHE A 391 -8.11 14.42 -30.95
C PHE A 391 -7.37 15.12 -29.81
N ALA A 392 -8.12 15.92 -29.08
CA ALA A 392 -7.68 16.57 -27.85
C ALA A 392 -8.76 16.44 -26.79
N PHE A 393 -8.32 16.48 -25.54
CA PHE A 393 -9.22 16.47 -24.39
C PHE A 393 -9.61 17.91 -24.02
N GLY A 394 -10.86 18.07 -23.60
CA GLY A 394 -11.38 19.32 -23.07
C GLY A 394 -11.65 19.22 -21.57
N SER A 395 -12.67 19.97 -21.14
CA SER A 395 -13.13 19.96 -19.74
C SER A 395 -13.48 18.56 -19.27
N ASP A 396 -12.99 18.20 -18.07
CA ASP A 396 -13.26 16.95 -17.37
C ASP A 396 -13.70 17.28 -15.95
N THR A 397 -15.01 17.25 -15.68
CA THR A 397 -15.50 17.45 -14.32
C THR A 397 -15.41 16.19 -13.46
N THR A 398 -15.21 15.01 -14.07
CA THR A 398 -15.20 13.72 -13.36
C THR A 398 -13.85 13.37 -12.78
N GLY A 399 -12.76 13.87 -13.39
CA GLY A 399 -11.40 13.47 -13.08
C GLY A 399 -10.96 12.17 -13.76
N LEU A 400 -11.78 11.60 -14.66
CA LEU A 400 -11.48 10.36 -15.39
C LEU A 400 -10.13 10.40 -16.08
N LEU A 401 -9.77 11.52 -16.73
CA LEU A 401 -8.49 11.61 -17.44
C LEU A 401 -7.31 11.48 -16.47
N ALA A 402 -7.36 12.18 -15.34
CA ALA A 402 -6.29 12.13 -14.35
C ALA A 402 -6.22 10.77 -13.65
N ALA A 403 -7.38 10.18 -13.32
CA ALA A 403 -7.47 8.92 -12.59
C ALA A 403 -7.05 7.72 -13.43
N LEU A 404 -7.35 7.71 -14.74
CA LEU A 404 -6.94 6.66 -15.69
C LEU A 404 -5.55 6.92 -16.30
N GLY A 405 -4.93 8.07 -16.01
CA GLY A 405 -3.58 8.38 -16.47
C GLY A 405 -3.52 8.81 -17.94
N ILE A 406 -4.60 9.40 -18.44
CA ILE A 406 -4.70 9.95 -19.80
C ILE A 406 -4.30 11.43 -19.78
N ASN A 407 -3.43 11.82 -20.72
CA ASN A 407 -2.98 13.22 -20.88
C ASN A 407 -2.30 13.81 -19.62
N THR A 408 -1.69 12.97 -18.78
CA THR A 408 -1.10 13.36 -17.50
C THR A 408 0.34 13.88 -17.62
N PHE A 409 0.76 14.71 -16.66
CA PHE A 409 2.15 15.18 -16.57
C PHE A 409 3.03 14.16 -15.84
N PHE A 410 2.51 13.60 -14.75
CA PHE A 410 3.15 12.56 -13.97
C PHE A 410 2.46 11.20 -14.19
N GLU A 411 3.26 10.14 -14.11
CA GLU A 411 2.83 8.77 -13.90
C GLU A 411 3.34 8.28 -12.53
N GLY A 412 2.76 7.20 -12.02
CA GLY A 412 3.08 6.67 -10.69
C GLY A 412 2.36 7.39 -9.54
N SER A 413 2.29 6.72 -8.40
CA SER A 413 1.42 7.11 -7.28
C SER A 413 2.10 7.09 -5.92
N ASP A 414 3.40 6.80 -5.89
CA ASP A 414 4.22 6.76 -4.68
C ASP A 414 5.59 7.37 -4.97
N ALA A 415 6.41 7.59 -3.94
CA ALA A 415 7.70 8.26 -4.09
C ALA A 415 8.71 7.46 -4.94
N ARG A 416 8.47 6.17 -5.14
CA ARG A 416 9.34 5.27 -5.91
C ARG A 416 8.96 5.24 -7.39
N THR A 417 7.67 5.35 -7.69
CA THR A 417 7.10 5.21 -9.04
C THR A 417 6.82 6.56 -9.69
N LEU A 418 6.74 7.64 -8.91
CA LEU A 418 6.53 8.99 -9.43
C LEU A 418 7.59 9.32 -10.50
N SER A 419 7.11 9.64 -11.69
CA SER A 419 7.90 9.83 -12.89
C SER A 419 7.20 10.86 -13.77
N ILE A 420 7.94 11.68 -14.52
CA ILE A 420 7.34 12.44 -15.63
C ILE A 420 6.86 11.43 -16.68
N ASN A 421 5.57 11.52 -17.05
CA ASN A 421 4.93 10.68 -18.05
C ASN A 421 5.80 10.64 -19.32
N ASN A 422 6.06 9.43 -19.82
CA ASN A 422 7.00 9.25 -20.91
C ASN A 422 6.60 10.03 -22.19
N SER A 423 5.30 10.19 -22.46
CA SER A 423 4.83 11.00 -23.60
C SER A 423 5.32 12.45 -23.50
N VAL A 424 5.16 13.08 -22.33
CA VAL A 424 5.62 14.44 -22.02
C VAL A 424 7.15 14.53 -21.99
N ARG A 425 7.82 13.52 -21.44
CA ARG A 425 9.30 13.47 -21.36
C ARG A 425 9.94 13.38 -22.74
N SER A 426 9.34 12.60 -23.64
CA SER A 426 9.85 12.35 -24.99
C SER A 426 9.52 13.49 -25.96
N ASP A 427 8.44 14.24 -25.69
CA ASP A 427 7.95 15.29 -26.55
C ASP A 427 7.39 16.48 -25.75
N SER A 428 8.11 17.61 -25.80
CA SER A 428 7.69 18.83 -25.13
C SER A 428 6.41 19.44 -25.71
N ALA A 429 6.01 19.08 -26.93
CA ALA A 429 4.72 19.50 -27.51
C ALA A 429 3.52 18.91 -26.75
N ARG A 430 3.74 17.88 -25.93
CA ARG A 430 2.74 17.26 -25.03
C ARG A 430 2.63 17.94 -23.66
N ILE A 431 3.41 18.99 -23.38
CA ILE A 431 3.24 19.78 -22.16
C ILE A 431 2.00 20.65 -22.35
N ASN A 432 1.00 20.43 -21.52
CA ASN A 432 -0.27 21.14 -21.61
C ASN A 432 -0.18 22.51 -20.95
N THR A 433 -0.18 23.57 -21.77
CA THR A 433 -0.14 24.96 -21.29
C THR A 433 -1.48 25.67 -21.48
N GLY A 434 -2.22 25.32 -22.53
CA GLY A 434 -3.51 25.89 -22.88
C GLY A 434 -4.67 24.95 -22.58
N HIS A 435 -5.86 25.29 -23.10
CA HIS A 435 -7.05 24.46 -23.06
C HIS A 435 -7.80 24.51 -24.40
N VAL A 436 -8.73 23.58 -24.61
CA VAL A 436 -9.74 23.70 -25.66
C VAL A 436 -10.80 24.70 -25.22
N ASN A 437 -10.93 25.82 -25.94
CA ASN A 437 -11.91 26.85 -25.59
C ASN A 437 -13.37 26.41 -25.90
N GLY A 438 -14.36 27.23 -25.54
CA GLY A 438 -15.78 26.94 -25.82
C GLY A 438 -16.16 26.86 -27.31
N ALA A 439 -15.27 27.25 -28.22
CA ALA A 439 -15.43 27.07 -29.67
C ALA A 439 -14.69 25.81 -30.19
N GLY A 440 -14.07 25.03 -29.30
CA GLY A 440 -13.32 23.83 -29.66
C GLY A 440 -11.92 24.12 -30.20
N GLU A 441 -11.37 25.31 -29.98
CA GLU A 441 -10.08 25.72 -30.54
C GLU A 441 -8.95 25.58 -29.52
N MET A 442 -7.78 25.15 -30.01
CA MET A 442 -6.51 25.14 -29.27
C MET A 442 -5.72 26.38 -29.68
N ASN A 443 -5.72 27.42 -28.85
CA ASN A 443 -5.08 28.69 -29.20
C ASN A 443 -3.59 28.67 -28.83
N GLU A 444 -2.73 28.92 -29.83
CA GLU A 444 -1.31 29.13 -29.58
C GLU A 444 -1.09 30.32 -28.62
N GLY A 445 -0.25 30.11 -27.59
CA GLY A 445 0.04 31.13 -26.58
C GLY A 445 -0.93 31.17 -25.40
N ASP A 446 -1.96 30.32 -25.37
CA ASP A 446 -2.75 30.10 -24.17
C ASP A 446 -1.92 29.45 -23.06
N ASN A 447 -1.98 30.05 -21.87
CA ASN A 447 -1.24 29.64 -20.68
C ASN A 447 -2.16 29.32 -19.49
N THR A 448 -3.46 29.16 -19.71
CA THR A 448 -4.46 28.94 -18.66
C THR A 448 -4.13 27.74 -17.77
N THR A 449 -3.77 26.60 -18.37
CA THR A 449 -3.40 25.37 -17.64
C THR A 449 -2.08 25.56 -16.89
N ALA A 450 -1.08 26.19 -17.51
CA ALA A 450 0.19 26.49 -16.87
C ALA A 450 0.04 27.42 -15.66
N ALA A 451 -0.80 28.46 -15.76
CA ALA A 451 -1.11 29.37 -14.67
C ALA A 451 -1.84 28.67 -13.51
N ALA A 452 -2.77 27.74 -13.83
CA ALA A 452 -3.46 26.94 -12.83
C ALA A 452 -2.51 25.98 -12.10
N ILE A 453 -1.57 25.34 -12.81
CA ILE A 453 -0.52 24.52 -12.17
C ILE A 453 0.37 25.39 -11.27
N ALA A 454 0.76 26.59 -11.72
CA ALA A 454 1.56 27.49 -10.89
C ALA A 454 0.83 27.90 -9.59
N ALA A 455 -0.50 28.07 -9.64
CA ALA A 455 -1.30 28.41 -8.47
C ALA A 455 -1.33 27.29 -7.39
N LEU A 456 -1.02 26.03 -7.75
CA LEU A 456 -0.90 24.93 -6.80
C LEU A 456 0.16 25.18 -5.72
N GLN A 457 1.19 25.98 -6.01
CA GLN A 457 2.23 26.32 -5.03
C GLN A 457 1.66 26.90 -3.73
N SER A 458 0.54 27.63 -3.82
CA SER A 458 -0.14 28.27 -2.68
C SER A 458 -1.46 27.61 -2.30
N LYS A 459 -1.86 26.54 -2.99
CA LYS A 459 -3.13 25.85 -2.74
C LYS A 459 -2.96 24.86 -1.59
N ALA A 460 -3.83 24.95 -0.58
CA ALA A 460 -3.92 23.92 0.44
C ALA A 460 -4.63 22.68 -0.12
N VAL A 461 -3.95 21.54 -0.07
CA VAL A 461 -4.42 20.26 -0.61
C VAL A 461 -4.59 19.26 0.53
N ALA A 462 -5.53 18.33 0.36
CA ALA A 462 -5.71 17.25 1.32
C ALA A 462 -4.66 16.17 1.08
N THR A 463 -3.96 15.76 2.13
CA THR A 463 -3.02 14.64 2.10
C THR A 463 -3.33 13.70 3.26
N ARG A 464 -3.52 12.42 2.96
CA ARG A 464 -3.90 11.41 3.95
C ARG A 464 -2.76 10.43 4.19
N THR A 465 -2.51 10.12 5.46
CA THR A 465 -1.66 9.00 5.88
C THR A 465 -2.43 8.15 6.90
N VAL A 466 -1.99 6.92 7.11
CA VAL A 466 -2.54 6.06 8.17
C VAL A 466 -2.20 6.64 9.55
N GLY A 467 -0.98 7.15 9.73
CA GLY A 467 -0.50 7.67 11.01
C GLY A 467 -1.09 9.02 11.43
N GLU A 468 -1.30 9.95 10.51
CA GLU A 468 -1.74 11.33 10.83
C GLU A 468 -3.18 11.64 10.35
N GLY A 469 -3.84 10.70 9.67
CA GLY A 469 -5.12 10.95 9.02
C GLY A 469 -5.00 11.98 7.90
N THR A 470 -6.07 12.73 7.66
CA THR A 470 -6.12 13.75 6.61
C THR A 470 -5.65 15.10 7.13
N THR A 471 -4.58 15.62 6.54
CA THR A 471 -4.06 16.98 6.77
C THR A 471 -4.42 17.89 5.59
N ARG A 472 -4.48 19.21 5.81
CA ARG A 472 -4.74 20.21 4.75
C ARG A 472 -3.73 21.34 4.83
N GLN A 473 -2.78 21.36 3.90
CA GLN A 473 -1.73 22.38 3.80
C GLN A 473 -1.17 22.41 2.37
N THR A 474 -0.29 23.37 2.06
CA THR A 474 0.35 23.38 0.74
C THR A 474 1.31 22.20 0.58
N LEU A 475 1.59 21.79 -0.66
CA LEU A 475 2.58 20.75 -0.94
C LEU A 475 3.96 21.09 -0.36
N GLY A 476 4.35 22.38 -0.40
CA GLY A 476 5.61 22.85 0.19
C GLY A 476 5.65 22.78 1.71
N GLU A 477 4.57 23.17 2.39
CA GLU A 477 4.44 23.01 3.85
C GLU A 477 4.45 21.54 4.24
N TYR A 478 3.73 20.69 3.50
CA TYR A 478 3.72 19.24 3.75
C TYR A 478 5.11 18.64 3.62
N TYR A 479 5.85 18.97 2.55
CA TYR A 479 7.23 18.50 2.41
C TYR A 479 8.13 18.95 3.57
N SER A 480 7.87 20.12 4.18
CA SER A 480 8.67 20.62 5.30
C SER A 480 8.40 19.93 6.64
N THR A 481 7.36 19.10 6.74
CA THR A 481 7.05 18.32 7.95
C THR A 481 7.59 16.88 7.89
N LEU A 482 8.16 16.47 6.75
CA LEU A 482 9.00 15.28 6.62
C LEU A 482 10.38 15.59 7.21
#